data_AF-A0A6L3W8L9-F1
#
_entry.id   AF-A0A6L3W8L9-F1
#
_cell.length_a   1.000
_cell.length_b   1.000
_cell.length_c   1.000
_cell.angle_alpha   90.00
_cell.angle_beta   90.00
_cell.angle_gamma   90.00
#
_symmetry.space_group_name_H-M   'P 1'
#
loop_
_entity.id
_entity.type
_entity.pdbx_description
1 polymer ?
#
loop_
_entity_poly.entity_id
_entity_poly.type
_entity_poly.pdbx_seq_one_letter_code
_entity_poly.pdbx_strand_id
1 'polypeptide(L)'
;MTAPQDELQIAYRSRTVWFWSAVWPVALALRWFLGGDAAGPLDLWFLGIALLEANAVMTALRARRGLTLTAREVIWHKYEMRLSWANVTAVEQSARRDGTRLVVRVGEPDQALEEVAFPARLEVRADLRRFGAPVVLRAGSLARPAAEVVEIAERLRREYEPPSGVMRLSTGAVSPERDRARRSARLWVRLASAGFGVLLAAVIVSITAPAPAPQLTFAFKRTTGPGYMDQTLMMNNYGSTATAPSLTFVPLDWTGHVLPGVTVRTAYGSDRGLVVLPPRSTGADVLAFDGPGFRNVADVRVTVRHQEHPKQPAHAAGELQARRLIGTGYTEAGQDFDTVVVHNTNGVAVSVRLVCILWEDPPPGAAQQMVRSLPIGGLISMAPYAKIRVPVTEPVRSLARSCGSVKVYYSRSTDLVNV
;
A
#
# COMPACT_ATOMS: atom_id res chain seq x y z
N MET A 1 55.28 16.46 -16.20
CA MET A 1 55.19 15.46 -17.30
C MET A 1 54.48 16.12 -18.46
N THR A 2 55.21 16.57 -19.46
CA THR A 2 54.64 17.01 -20.74
C THR A 2 54.02 15.78 -21.39
N ALA A 3 52.71 15.83 -21.67
CA ALA A 3 52.08 14.78 -22.46
C ALA A 3 52.84 14.65 -23.79
N PRO A 4 53.06 13.42 -24.31
CA PRO A 4 53.56 13.25 -25.66
C PRO A 4 52.74 14.13 -26.61
N GLN A 5 53.38 14.78 -27.59
CA GLN A 5 52.73 15.73 -28.52
C GLN A 5 51.54 15.13 -29.29
N ASP A 6 51.33 13.82 -29.19
CA ASP A 6 50.35 13.04 -29.93
C ASP A 6 49.06 12.73 -29.13
N GLU A 7 48.91 13.28 -27.93
CA GLU A 7 47.72 13.10 -27.09
C GLU A 7 47.01 14.43 -26.79
N LEU A 8 45.75 14.55 -27.24
CA LEU A 8 44.87 15.65 -26.87
C LEU A 8 43.78 15.16 -25.92
N GLN A 9 43.79 15.69 -24.70
CA GLN A 9 42.71 15.50 -23.73
C GLN A 9 41.76 16.71 -23.71
N ILE A 10 40.48 16.47 -23.95
CA ILE A 10 39.42 17.47 -24.01
C ILE A 10 38.45 17.26 -22.85
N ALA A 11 38.61 18.02 -21.77
CA ALA A 11 37.72 17.94 -20.61
C ALA A 11 36.29 18.40 -20.93
N TYR A 12 35.29 17.86 -20.21
CA TYR A 12 33.91 18.35 -20.28
C TYR A 12 33.64 19.47 -19.27
N ARG A 13 32.89 20.49 -19.69
CA ARG A 13 32.26 21.50 -18.81
C ARG A 13 31.04 20.89 -18.11
N SER A 14 31.28 19.98 -17.17
CA SER A 14 30.20 19.34 -16.40
C SER A 14 29.72 20.23 -15.25
N ARG A 15 28.44 20.61 -15.25
CA ARG A 15 27.74 21.19 -14.08
C ARG A 15 27.20 20.11 -13.13
N THR A 16 27.20 18.85 -13.55
CA THR A 16 26.51 17.74 -12.88
C THR A 16 27.10 17.40 -11.51
N VAL A 17 28.35 17.78 -11.25
CA VAL A 17 29.01 17.56 -9.95
C VAL A 17 28.28 18.26 -8.81
N TRP A 18 27.69 19.43 -9.06
CA TRP A 18 26.99 20.22 -8.04
C TRP A 18 25.60 19.70 -7.70
N PHE A 19 24.94 19.01 -8.64
CA PHE A 19 23.57 18.53 -8.45
C PHE A 19 23.50 17.45 -7.35
N TRP A 20 24.48 16.54 -7.32
CA TRP A 20 24.52 15.45 -6.34
C TRP A 20 24.84 15.94 -4.92
N SER A 21 25.59 17.05 -4.78
CA SER A 21 25.84 17.70 -3.48
C SER A 21 24.55 18.19 -2.81
N ALA A 22 23.50 18.49 -3.59
CA ALA A 22 22.22 19.00 -3.08
C ALA A 22 21.22 17.88 -2.72
N VAL A 23 21.44 16.64 -3.21
CA VAL A 23 20.54 15.50 -2.94
C VAL A 23 20.61 15.04 -1.48
N TRP A 24 21.81 15.09 -0.87
CA TRP A 24 22.05 14.67 0.51
C TRP A 24 21.26 15.48 1.56
N PRO A 25 21.29 16.83 1.53
CA PRO A 25 20.47 17.64 2.43
C PRO A 25 18.97 17.33 2.32
N VAL A 26 18.48 17.09 1.10
CA VAL A 26 17.05 16.79 0.86
C VAL A 26 16.67 15.41 1.37
N ALA A 27 17.49 14.39 1.14
CA ALA A 27 17.26 13.04 1.65
C ALA A 27 17.31 12.98 3.19
N LEU A 28 18.26 13.68 3.81
CA LEU A 28 18.36 13.81 5.27
C LEU A 28 17.18 14.59 5.86
N ALA A 29 16.75 15.68 5.21
CA ALA A 29 15.57 16.43 5.63
C ALA A 29 14.29 15.59 5.54
N LEU A 30 14.09 14.86 4.44
CA LEU A 30 12.95 13.95 4.27
C LEU A 30 12.89 12.88 5.36
N ARG A 31 14.04 12.29 5.74
CA ARG A 31 14.11 11.34 6.86
C ARG A 31 13.65 11.98 8.17
N TRP A 32 14.07 13.21 8.44
CA TRP A 32 13.66 13.92 9.66
C TRP A 32 12.14 14.19 9.65
N PHE A 33 11.59 14.65 8.53
CA PHE A 33 10.17 14.97 8.42
C PHE A 33 9.23 13.75 8.44
N LEU A 34 9.71 12.55 8.11
CA LEU A 34 8.89 11.33 8.01
C LEU A 34 8.79 10.49 9.31
N GLY A 35 9.37 10.96 10.42
CA GLY A 35 9.24 10.32 11.75
C GLY A 35 10.24 9.18 11.97
N GLY A 36 11.13 9.36 12.95
CA GLY A 36 12.32 8.51 13.18
C GLY A 36 12.08 7.12 13.80
N ASP A 37 10.84 6.77 14.16
CA ASP A 37 10.57 5.55 14.96
C ASP A 37 10.29 4.30 14.12
N ALA A 38 10.19 4.42 12.79
CA ALA A 38 10.10 3.27 11.90
C ALA A 38 11.49 2.65 11.68
N ALA A 39 12.01 1.92 12.66
CA ALA A 39 13.20 1.07 12.52
C ALA A 39 12.93 -0.18 11.65
N GLY A 40 12.37 0.04 10.45
CA GLY A 40 12.15 -0.97 9.41
C GLY A 40 13.22 -0.88 8.31
N PRO A 41 12.94 -1.36 7.08
CA PRO A 41 13.91 -1.62 5.98
C PRO A 41 14.68 -0.39 5.42
N LEU A 42 14.71 0.72 6.14
CA LEU A 42 15.47 1.93 5.82
C LEU A 42 16.99 1.74 5.79
N ASP A 43 17.54 0.71 6.44
CA ASP A 43 18.99 0.43 6.38
C ASP A 43 19.43 -0.01 4.98
N LEU A 44 18.58 -0.73 4.26
CA LEU A 44 18.82 -1.08 2.85
C LEU A 44 18.70 0.13 1.92
N TRP A 45 17.93 1.14 2.32
CA TRP A 45 17.75 2.38 1.56
C TRP A 45 19.05 3.20 1.52
N PHE A 46 19.75 3.32 2.65
CA PHE A 46 21.04 4.01 2.70
C PHE A 46 22.12 3.33 1.85
N LEU A 47 22.17 2.00 1.85
CA LEU A 47 23.09 1.26 1.00
C LEU A 47 22.82 1.54 -0.49
N GLY A 48 21.54 1.55 -0.88
CA GLY A 48 21.13 1.87 -2.25
C GLY A 48 21.54 3.28 -2.69
N ILE A 49 21.36 4.28 -1.82
CA ILE A 49 21.76 5.67 -2.11
C ILE A 49 23.28 5.81 -2.16
N ALA A 50 24.01 5.23 -1.21
CA ALA A 50 25.47 5.26 -1.20
C ALA A 50 26.05 4.65 -2.48
N LEU A 51 25.47 3.56 -2.98
CA LEU A 51 25.84 2.92 -4.25
C LEU A 51 25.57 3.83 -5.46
N LEU A 52 24.41 4.48 -5.51
CA LEU A 52 24.06 5.43 -6.57
C LEU A 52 25.01 6.63 -6.58
N GLU A 53 25.34 7.17 -5.41
CA GLU A 53 26.28 8.28 -5.23
C GLU A 53 27.69 7.90 -5.66
N ALA A 54 28.20 6.74 -5.21
CA ALA A 54 29.50 6.24 -5.65
C ALA A 54 29.56 6.13 -7.19
N ASN A 55 28.49 5.64 -7.82
CA ASN A 55 28.39 5.59 -9.27
C ASN A 55 28.33 6.98 -9.92
N ALA A 56 27.61 7.93 -9.34
CA ALA A 56 27.54 9.32 -9.81
C ALA A 56 28.90 10.02 -9.73
N VAL A 57 29.61 9.88 -8.60
CA VAL A 57 30.97 10.40 -8.39
C VAL A 57 31.95 9.80 -9.38
N MET A 58 31.92 8.48 -9.57
CA MET A 58 32.78 7.80 -10.57
C MET A 58 32.48 8.29 -11.99
N THR A 59 31.20 8.49 -12.33
CA THR A 59 30.80 9.05 -13.62
C THR A 59 31.28 10.49 -13.79
N ALA A 60 31.22 11.30 -12.74
CA ALA A 60 31.72 12.67 -12.74
C ALA A 60 33.25 12.73 -12.89
N LEU A 61 34.00 11.88 -12.19
CA LEU A 61 35.45 11.77 -12.32
C LEU A 61 35.85 11.32 -13.73
N ARG A 62 35.13 10.35 -14.31
CA ARG A 62 35.30 9.94 -15.71
C ARG A 62 34.97 11.06 -16.68
N ALA A 63 33.89 11.80 -16.45
CA ALA A 63 33.51 12.94 -17.28
C ALA A 63 34.53 14.08 -17.22
N ARG A 64 35.21 14.28 -16.08
CA ARG A 64 36.34 15.23 -16.00
C ARG A 64 37.49 14.86 -16.92
N ARG A 65 37.77 13.56 -17.12
CA ARG A 65 38.79 13.11 -18.09
C ARG A 65 38.38 13.38 -19.54
N GLY A 66 37.08 13.49 -19.82
CA GLY A 66 36.59 14.02 -21.08
C GLY A 66 36.69 13.06 -22.28
N LEU A 67 37.10 13.60 -23.42
CA LEU A 67 37.44 12.88 -24.64
C LEU A 67 38.95 12.94 -24.84
N THR A 68 39.61 11.80 -25.01
CA THR A 68 41.04 11.76 -25.37
C THR A 68 41.17 11.32 -26.82
N LEU A 69 41.88 12.11 -27.62
CA LEU A 69 42.31 11.75 -28.97
C LEU A 69 43.79 11.40 -28.91
N THR A 70 44.15 10.21 -29.39
CA THR A 70 45.54 9.74 -29.49
C THR A 70 45.86 9.44 -30.95
N ALA A 71 47.12 9.19 -31.27
CA ALA A 71 47.50 8.70 -32.61
C ALA A 71 46.82 7.39 -33.03
N ARG A 72 46.30 6.58 -32.09
CA ARG A 72 45.76 5.22 -32.39
C ARG A 72 44.25 5.10 -32.20
N GLU A 73 43.69 5.83 -31.25
CA GLU A 73 42.31 5.65 -30.82
C GLU A 73 41.67 6.95 -30.30
N VAL A 74 40.34 6.99 -30.37
CA VAL A 74 39.45 7.94 -29.70
C VAL A 74 38.92 7.28 -28.42
N ILE A 75 39.18 7.87 -27.26
CA ILE A 75 38.76 7.34 -25.96
C ILE A 75 37.70 8.25 -25.35
N TRP A 76 36.50 7.72 -25.19
CA TRP A 76 35.41 8.39 -24.48
C TRP A 76 35.34 7.92 -23.02
N HIS A 77 35.99 8.65 -22.12
CA HIS A 77 36.12 8.25 -20.71
C HIS A 77 34.80 8.11 -19.98
N LYS A 78 33.77 8.88 -20.34
CA LYS A 78 32.43 8.83 -19.72
C LYS A 78 31.84 7.41 -19.74
N TYR A 79 32.05 6.68 -20.84
CA TYR A 79 31.53 5.32 -21.04
C TYR A 79 32.61 4.25 -21.20
N GLU A 80 33.87 4.61 -20.94
CA GLU A 80 35.03 3.73 -21.14
C GLU A 80 35.09 3.14 -22.56
N MET A 81 34.57 3.87 -23.54
CA MET A 81 34.49 3.43 -24.93
C MET A 81 35.75 3.83 -25.68
N ARG A 82 36.29 2.91 -26.48
CA ARG A 82 37.49 3.11 -27.28
C ARG A 82 37.15 2.82 -28.74
N LEU A 83 37.50 3.74 -29.62
CA LEU A 83 37.28 3.60 -31.05
C LEU A 83 38.64 3.71 -31.74
N SER A 84 39.09 2.64 -32.38
CA SER A 84 40.26 2.68 -33.27
C SER A 84 39.99 3.64 -34.44
N TRP A 85 41.00 4.41 -34.86
CA TRP A 85 40.88 5.25 -36.06
C TRP A 85 40.51 4.44 -37.30
N ALA A 86 40.90 3.16 -37.38
CA ALA A 86 40.49 2.25 -38.45
C ALA A 86 38.97 2.05 -38.55
N ASN A 87 38.25 2.20 -37.42
CA ASN A 87 36.79 2.06 -37.36
C ASN A 87 36.06 3.41 -37.42
N VAL A 88 36.76 4.54 -37.27
CA VAL A 88 36.17 5.89 -37.28
C VAL A 88 36.08 6.41 -38.72
N THR A 89 34.86 6.55 -39.24
CA THR A 89 34.63 7.00 -40.61
C THR A 89 34.64 8.51 -40.75
N ALA A 90 34.23 9.24 -39.70
CA ALA A 90 34.27 10.70 -39.66
C ALA A 90 34.21 11.24 -38.23
N VAL A 91 34.82 12.39 -37.99
CA VAL A 91 34.59 13.23 -36.80
C VAL A 91 34.08 14.57 -37.30
N GLU A 92 32.79 14.85 -37.13
CA GLU A 92 32.15 16.01 -37.74
C GLU A 92 31.33 16.83 -36.75
N GLN A 93 31.09 18.09 -37.12
CA GLN A 93 30.19 18.97 -36.40
C GLN A 93 28.81 18.94 -37.06
N SER A 94 27.79 18.49 -36.34
CA SER A 94 26.42 18.45 -36.82
C SER A 94 25.59 19.53 -36.12
N ALA A 95 25.05 20.47 -36.91
CA ALA A 95 24.09 21.46 -36.42
C ALA A 95 22.68 20.87 -36.47
N ARG A 96 21.96 20.93 -35.35
CA ARG A 96 20.53 20.57 -35.27
C ARG A 96 19.74 21.66 -34.54
N ARG A 97 18.41 21.53 -34.53
CA ARG A 97 17.51 22.44 -33.81
C ARG A 97 17.85 22.59 -32.32
N ASP A 98 18.45 21.57 -31.70
CA ASP A 98 18.85 21.57 -30.28
C ASP A 98 20.30 22.04 -30.04
N GLY A 99 20.91 22.65 -31.06
CA GLY A 99 22.26 23.19 -31.03
C GLY A 99 23.28 22.32 -31.77
N THR A 100 24.54 22.72 -31.65
CA THR A 100 25.64 22.07 -32.36
C THR A 100 26.23 20.92 -31.57
N ARG A 101 26.52 19.81 -32.25
CA ARG A 101 27.05 18.58 -31.65
C ARG A 101 28.29 18.10 -32.40
N LEU A 102 29.26 17.55 -31.67
CA LEU A 102 30.38 16.77 -32.21
C LEU A 102 29.91 15.32 -32.34
N VAL A 103 30.07 14.75 -33.53
CA VAL A 103 29.60 13.42 -33.90
C VAL A 103 30.79 12.58 -34.37
N VAL A 104 31.06 11.45 -33.71
CA VAL A 104 32.06 10.48 -34.17
C VAL A 104 31.34 9.31 -34.82
N ARG A 105 31.45 9.19 -36.14
CA ARG A 105 30.86 8.09 -36.92
C ARG A 105 31.81 6.91 -36.98
N VAL A 106 31.23 5.71 -37.01
CA VAL A 106 31.98 4.46 -37.12
C VAL A 106 31.42 3.60 -38.24
N GLY A 107 32.27 2.80 -38.88
CA GLY A 107 31.86 1.91 -39.98
C GLY A 107 31.00 0.74 -39.51
N GLU A 108 31.31 0.18 -38.34
CA GLU A 108 30.63 -0.98 -37.77
C GLU A 108 30.09 -0.62 -36.37
N PRO A 109 28.88 -0.02 -36.27
CA PRO A 109 28.35 0.50 -35.01
C PRO A 109 28.07 -0.56 -33.95
N ASP A 110 27.81 -1.80 -34.36
CA ASP A 110 27.56 -2.90 -33.43
C ASP A 110 28.81 -3.27 -32.63
N GLN A 111 30.01 -3.21 -33.25
CA GLN A 111 31.27 -3.44 -32.53
C GLN A 111 31.49 -2.38 -31.44
N ALA A 112 31.11 -1.12 -31.69
CA ALA A 112 31.20 -0.07 -30.68
C ALA A 112 30.28 -0.34 -29.47
N LEU A 113 29.17 -1.07 -29.65
CA LEU A 113 28.23 -1.41 -28.57
C LEU A 113 28.69 -2.60 -27.73
N GLU A 114 29.46 -3.54 -28.30
CA GLU A 114 29.93 -4.73 -27.59
C GLU A 114 30.79 -4.36 -26.38
N GLU A 115 31.62 -3.32 -26.51
CA GLU A 115 32.53 -2.89 -25.45
C GLU A 115 31.88 -2.00 -24.38
N VAL A 116 30.66 -1.48 -24.61
CA VAL A 116 29.99 -0.54 -23.69
C VAL A 116 29.12 -1.28 -22.68
N ALA A 117 29.37 -1.00 -21.39
CA ALA A 117 28.60 -1.57 -20.28
C ALA A 117 27.15 -1.02 -20.23
N PHE A 118 26.22 -1.81 -19.70
CA PHE A 118 24.90 -1.31 -19.29
C PHE A 118 25.06 -0.40 -18.05
N PRO A 119 24.35 0.74 -17.91
CA PRO A 119 23.29 1.28 -18.78
C PRO A 119 23.77 2.16 -19.94
N ALA A 120 25.05 2.52 -20.03
CA ALA A 120 25.59 3.40 -21.07
C ALA A 120 25.29 2.92 -22.50
N ARG A 121 25.19 1.60 -22.70
CA ARG A 121 24.77 0.98 -23.98
C ARG A 121 23.41 1.49 -24.47
N LEU A 122 22.48 1.85 -23.58
CA LEU A 122 21.18 2.41 -23.96
C LEU A 122 21.31 3.81 -24.56
N GLU A 123 22.17 4.64 -23.97
CA GLU A 123 22.42 6.00 -24.46
C GLU A 123 23.16 5.96 -25.80
N VAL A 124 24.19 5.12 -25.93
CA VAL A 124 24.89 4.90 -27.21
C VAL A 124 23.94 4.37 -28.30
N ARG A 125 23.02 3.45 -27.96
CA ARG A 125 21.96 3.01 -28.90
C ARG A 125 20.99 4.13 -29.27
N ALA A 126 20.61 4.97 -28.33
CA ALA A 126 19.74 6.12 -28.61
C ALA A 126 20.45 7.12 -29.55
N ASP A 127 21.73 7.39 -29.32
CA ASP A 127 22.54 8.24 -30.17
C ASP A 127 22.72 7.65 -31.57
N LEU A 128 22.98 6.34 -31.67
CA LEU A 128 23.03 5.62 -32.95
C LEU A 128 21.72 5.75 -33.73
N ARG A 129 20.56 5.55 -33.08
CA ARG A 129 19.25 5.71 -33.73
C ARG A 129 18.99 7.15 -34.19
N ARG A 130 19.40 8.13 -33.38
CA ARG A 130 19.05 9.54 -33.60
C ARG A 130 20.01 10.27 -34.55
N PHE A 131 21.28 9.91 -34.51
CA PHE A 131 22.37 10.61 -35.20
C PHE A 131 23.18 9.70 -36.15
N GLY A 132 22.96 8.38 -36.12
CA GLY A 132 23.74 7.43 -36.90
C GLY A 132 25.19 7.31 -36.42
N ALA A 133 25.44 7.58 -35.14
CA ALA A 133 26.78 7.63 -34.56
C ALA A 133 26.76 7.26 -33.07
N PRO A 134 27.76 6.51 -32.57
CA PRO A 134 27.83 6.07 -31.17
C PRO A 134 28.31 7.15 -30.21
N VAL A 135 29.03 8.18 -30.67
CA VAL A 135 29.48 9.31 -29.84
C VAL A 135 28.83 10.57 -30.34
N VAL A 136 28.01 11.20 -29.49
CA VAL A 136 27.40 12.48 -29.78
C VAL A 136 27.54 13.40 -28.57
N LEU A 137 28.39 14.41 -28.71
CA LEU A 137 28.71 15.36 -27.64
C LEU A 137 28.16 16.74 -27.99
N ARG A 138 27.51 17.42 -27.05
CA ARG A 138 27.10 18.82 -27.28
C ARG A 138 28.34 19.70 -27.36
N ALA A 139 28.46 20.53 -28.40
CA ALA A 139 29.64 21.39 -28.59
C ALA A 139 29.89 22.30 -27.38
N GLY A 140 28.83 22.87 -26.79
CA GLY A 140 28.93 23.71 -25.58
C GLY A 140 29.38 22.96 -24.31
N SER A 141 29.43 21.63 -24.33
CA SER A 141 29.95 20.83 -23.21
C SER A 141 31.45 20.57 -23.28
N LEU A 142 32.11 20.87 -24.40
CA LEU A 142 33.54 20.70 -24.58
C LEU A 142 34.29 21.90 -23.97
N ALA A 143 35.45 21.65 -23.36
CA ALA A 143 36.32 22.74 -22.90
C ALA A 143 36.90 23.57 -24.07
N ARG A 144 37.03 22.95 -25.25
CA ARG A 144 37.52 23.54 -26.50
C ARG A 144 36.40 23.65 -27.55
N PRO A 145 36.48 24.59 -28.51
CA PRO A 145 35.54 24.66 -29.63
C PRO A 145 35.49 23.34 -30.42
N ALA A 146 34.30 22.91 -30.83
CA ALA A 146 34.13 21.65 -31.56
C ALA A 146 34.89 21.63 -32.90
N ALA A 147 35.03 22.77 -33.58
CA ALA A 147 35.79 22.89 -34.82
C ALA A 147 37.28 22.55 -34.63
N GLU A 148 37.90 23.04 -33.55
CA GLU A 148 39.29 22.71 -33.20
C GLU A 148 39.46 21.20 -32.93
N VAL A 149 38.48 20.58 -32.26
CA VAL A 149 38.48 19.14 -32.00
C VAL A 149 38.39 18.32 -33.29
N VAL A 150 37.56 18.75 -34.24
CA VAL A 150 37.44 18.12 -35.58
C VAL A 150 38.76 18.22 -36.34
N GLU A 151 39.39 19.39 -36.36
CA GLU A 151 40.66 19.61 -37.06
C GLU A 151 41.77 18.70 -36.51
N ILE A 152 41.89 18.60 -35.18
CA ILE A 152 42.91 17.76 -34.53
C ILE A 152 42.61 16.27 -34.77
N ALA A 153 41.33 15.87 -34.70
CA ALA A 153 40.91 14.51 -35.02
C ALA A 153 41.28 14.12 -36.46
N GLU A 154 41.05 15.01 -37.43
CA GLU A 154 41.41 14.78 -38.83
C GLU A 154 42.92 14.72 -39.05
N ARG A 155 43.70 15.55 -38.35
CA ARG A 155 45.17 15.45 -38.37
C ARG A 155 45.64 14.10 -37.85
N LEU A 156 45.22 13.70 -36.66
CA LEU A 156 45.60 12.41 -36.05
C LEU A 156 45.14 11.22 -36.91
N ARG A 157 43.98 11.32 -37.55
CA ARG A 157 43.48 10.30 -38.47
C ARG A 157 44.33 10.17 -39.74
N ARG A 158 44.85 11.28 -40.29
CA ARG A 158 45.75 11.26 -41.46
C ARG A 158 47.14 10.73 -41.13
N GLU A 159 47.64 11.02 -39.93
CA GLU A 159 48.93 10.52 -39.43
C GLU A 159 48.87 9.04 -39.03
N TYR A 160 47.68 8.48 -38.85
CA TYR A 160 47.50 7.07 -38.55
C TYR A 160 47.81 6.21 -39.78
N GLU A 161 49.03 5.68 -39.84
CA GLU A 161 49.35 4.56 -40.72
C GLU A 161 48.84 3.25 -40.11
N PRO A 162 47.86 2.57 -40.74
CA PRO A 162 47.47 1.25 -40.28
C PRO A 162 48.68 0.31 -40.44
N PRO A 163 49.08 -0.46 -39.41
CA PRO A 163 50.22 -1.35 -39.51
C PRO A 163 50.02 -2.32 -40.68
N SER A 164 50.84 -2.17 -41.72
CA SER A 164 50.79 -2.97 -42.93
C SER A 164 50.96 -4.45 -42.57
N GLY A 165 49.96 -5.27 -42.90
CA GLY A 165 49.99 -6.72 -42.66
C GLY A 165 49.24 -7.21 -41.43
N VAL A 166 48.66 -6.32 -40.60
CA VAL A 166 47.74 -6.75 -39.54
C VAL A 166 46.34 -6.94 -40.13
N MET A 167 46.08 -8.15 -40.59
CA MET A 167 44.73 -8.67 -40.87
C MET A 167 43.86 -8.41 -39.65
N ARG A 168 42.89 -7.46 -39.73
CA ARG A 168 41.92 -7.02 -38.69
C ARG A 168 42.03 -7.86 -37.40
N LEU A 169 43.09 -7.64 -36.63
CA LEU A 169 43.27 -8.35 -35.37
C LEU A 169 42.22 -7.73 -34.47
N SER A 170 41.19 -8.51 -34.15
CA SER A 170 40.25 -8.17 -33.11
C SER A 170 41.04 -7.66 -31.91
N THR A 171 40.62 -6.52 -31.37
CA THR A 171 41.23 -5.74 -30.28
C THR A 171 41.23 -6.48 -28.93
N GLY A 172 41.55 -7.78 -28.93
CA GLY A 172 41.28 -8.72 -27.84
C GLY A 172 42.34 -8.81 -26.75
N ALA A 173 43.56 -8.28 -26.93
CA ALA A 173 44.58 -8.28 -25.87
C ALA A 173 44.35 -7.11 -24.89
N VAL A 174 43.21 -7.14 -24.19
CA VAL A 174 42.94 -6.27 -23.04
C VAL A 174 43.95 -6.61 -21.95
N SER A 175 44.71 -5.63 -21.44
CA SER A 175 45.66 -5.91 -20.36
C SER A 175 44.93 -6.52 -19.14
N PRO A 176 45.51 -7.51 -18.46
CA PRO A 176 44.86 -8.24 -17.37
C PRO A 176 44.41 -7.34 -16.21
N GLU A 177 45.07 -6.20 -15.99
CA GLU A 177 44.67 -5.20 -15.00
C GLU A 177 43.36 -4.49 -15.38
N ARG A 178 43.15 -4.18 -16.66
CA ARG A 178 41.91 -3.56 -17.14
C ARG A 178 40.75 -4.54 -17.11
N ASP A 179 41.02 -5.81 -17.32
CA ASP A 179 40.01 -6.85 -17.26
C ASP A 179 39.47 -7.04 -15.83
N ARG A 180 40.34 -6.88 -14.82
CA ARG A 180 39.92 -6.81 -13.39
C ARG A 180 39.08 -5.57 -13.09
N ALA A 181 39.46 -4.39 -13.60
CA ALA A 181 38.69 -3.16 -13.43
C ALA A 181 37.29 -3.26 -14.08
N ARG A 182 37.20 -3.87 -15.27
CA ARG A 182 35.93 -4.13 -15.96
C ARG A 182 35.04 -5.11 -15.19
N ARG A 183 35.59 -6.19 -14.63
CA ARG A 183 34.82 -7.16 -13.82
C ARG A 183 34.26 -6.51 -12.55
N SER A 184 35.07 -5.72 -11.87
CA SER A 184 34.63 -4.99 -10.66
C SER A 184 33.56 -3.95 -10.99
N ALA A 185 33.72 -3.15 -12.05
CA ALA A 185 32.69 -2.21 -12.49
C ALA A 185 31.35 -2.89 -12.84
N ARG A 186 31.39 -4.04 -13.53
CA ARG A 186 30.17 -4.82 -13.84
C ARG A 186 29.48 -5.35 -12.59
N LEU A 187 30.25 -5.79 -11.58
CA LEU A 187 29.71 -6.24 -10.31
C LEU A 187 28.99 -5.09 -9.58
N TRP A 188 29.61 -3.91 -9.51
CA TRP A 188 29.02 -2.73 -8.89
C TRP A 188 27.72 -2.29 -9.57
N VAL A 189 27.66 -2.29 -10.91
CA VAL A 189 26.42 -1.94 -11.64
C VAL A 189 25.30 -2.94 -11.37
N ARG A 190 25.60 -4.25 -11.34
CA ARG A 190 24.60 -5.29 -11.04
C ARG A 190 24.05 -5.16 -9.63
N LEU A 191 24.90 -4.89 -8.65
CA LEU A 191 24.49 -4.67 -7.26
C LEU A 191 23.62 -3.41 -7.13
N ALA A 192 23.99 -2.30 -7.77
CA ALA A 192 23.23 -1.06 -7.74
C ALA A 192 21.85 -1.19 -8.39
N SER A 193 21.74 -1.93 -9.51
CA SER A 193 20.47 -2.13 -10.22
C SER A 193 19.54 -3.12 -9.52
N ALA A 194 20.07 -4.19 -8.91
CA ALA A 194 19.28 -5.10 -8.07
C ALA A 194 18.72 -4.39 -6.82
N GLY A 195 19.53 -3.56 -6.16
CA GLY A 195 19.10 -2.74 -5.03
C GLY A 195 17.98 -1.77 -5.40
N PHE A 196 18.08 -1.11 -6.56
CA PHE A 196 17.05 -0.17 -7.03
C PHE A 196 15.70 -0.85 -7.34
N GLY A 197 15.72 -2.06 -7.92
CA GLY A 197 14.50 -2.81 -8.24
C GLY A 197 13.71 -3.22 -6.99
N VAL A 198 14.39 -3.67 -5.94
CA VAL A 198 13.76 -4.03 -4.66
C VAL A 198 13.16 -2.80 -3.98
N LEU A 199 13.84 -1.66 -4.09
CA LEU A 199 13.46 -0.40 -3.46
C LEU A 199 12.23 0.23 -4.13
N LEU A 200 12.14 0.17 -5.47
CA LEU A 200 10.96 0.64 -6.21
C LEU A 200 9.71 -0.19 -5.87
N ALA A 201 9.85 -1.51 -5.77
CA ALA A 201 8.75 -2.41 -5.39
C ALA A 201 8.24 -2.12 -3.97
N ALA A 202 9.14 -1.88 -3.01
CA ALA A 202 8.77 -1.55 -1.63
C ALA A 202 8.01 -0.21 -1.52
N VAL A 203 8.42 0.80 -2.32
CA VAL A 203 7.74 2.11 -2.36
C VAL A 203 6.35 2.00 -2.98
N ILE A 204 6.19 1.25 -4.07
CA ILE A 204 4.88 1.04 -4.73
C ILE A 204 3.90 0.34 -3.78
N VAL A 205 4.36 -0.68 -3.04
CA VAL A 205 3.53 -1.40 -2.05
C VAL A 205 3.14 -0.49 -0.88
N SER A 206 4.00 0.44 -0.46
CA SER A 206 3.72 1.33 0.67
C SER A 206 2.73 2.46 0.33
N ILE A 207 2.69 2.93 -0.92
CA ILE A 207 1.79 4.02 -1.35
C ILE A 207 0.37 3.49 -1.65
N THR A 208 0.24 2.20 -1.98
CA THR A 208 -1.03 1.57 -2.35
C THR A 208 -1.65 0.75 -1.23
N ALA A 209 -1.00 0.66 -0.06
CA ALA A 209 -1.57 0.00 1.10
C ALA A 209 -2.85 0.75 1.54
N PRO A 210 -4.04 0.13 1.45
CA PRO A 210 -5.25 0.76 1.93
C PRO A 210 -5.08 1.07 3.42
N ALA A 211 -5.64 2.19 3.87
CA ALA A 211 -5.72 2.51 5.28
C ALA A 211 -6.22 1.26 6.04
N PRO A 212 -5.63 0.92 7.20
CA PRO A 212 -6.02 -0.27 7.93
C PRO A 212 -7.53 -0.23 8.16
N ALA A 213 -8.23 -1.26 7.69
CA ALA A 213 -9.69 -1.32 7.78
C ALA A 213 -10.10 -1.13 9.25
N PRO A 214 -11.13 -0.30 9.53
CA PRO A 214 -11.57 -0.08 10.90
C PRO A 214 -11.95 -1.41 11.53
N GLN A 215 -11.50 -1.64 12.76
CA GLN A 215 -11.76 -2.90 13.48
C GLN A 215 -13.26 -3.18 13.64
N LEU A 216 -14.06 -2.12 13.79
CA LEU A 216 -15.52 -2.17 13.89
C LEU A 216 -16.17 -1.32 12.81
N THR A 217 -17.25 -1.83 12.21
CA THR A 217 -18.13 -1.04 11.33
C THR A 217 -19.58 -1.19 11.73
N PHE A 218 -20.36 -0.15 11.43
CA PHE A 218 -21.75 -0.01 11.83
C PHE A 218 -22.60 0.36 10.61
N ALA A 219 -23.74 -0.30 10.43
CA ALA A 219 -24.68 0.03 9.36
C ALA A 219 -26.11 -0.09 9.88
N PHE A 220 -26.86 1.01 9.86
CA PHE A 220 -28.25 1.01 10.26
C PHE A 220 -29.16 0.72 9.06
N LYS A 221 -30.21 -0.08 9.28
CA LYS A 221 -31.26 -0.36 8.31
C LYS A 221 -32.60 -0.02 8.91
N ARG A 222 -33.22 1.05 8.41
CA ARG A 222 -34.55 1.51 8.83
C ARG A 222 -35.63 0.48 8.54
N THR A 223 -35.67 -0.02 7.30
CA THR A 223 -36.65 -1.00 6.85
C THR A 223 -35.93 -2.24 6.33
N THR A 224 -36.41 -3.40 6.74
CA THR A 224 -35.94 -4.69 6.25
C THR A 224 -37.04 -5.39 5.45
N GLY A 225 -36.68 -6.40 4.65
CA GLY A 225 -37.67 -7.12 3.85
C GLY A 225 -38.73 -7.83 4.72
N PRO A 226 -39.81 -8.33 4.12
CA PRO A 226 -40.84 -9.08 4.85
C PRO A 226 -40.23 -10.21 5.69
N GLY A 227 -40.66 -10.32 6.96
CA GLY A 227 -40.17 -11.34 7.89
C GLY A 227 -38.89 -10.98 8.65
N TYR A 228 -38.32 -9.79 8.42
CA TYR A 228 -37.16 -9.27 9.13
C TYR A 228 -37.55 -8.12 10.09
N MET A 229 -36.62 -7.75 10.97
CA MET A 229 -36.81 -6.67 11.94
C MET A 229 -36.39 -5.33 11.35
N ASP A 230 -37.32 -4.39 11.34
CA ASP A 230 -37.02 -3.00 11.05
C ASP A 230 -36.12 -2.39 12.14
N GLN A 231 -35.47 -1.27 11.78
CA GLN A 231 -34.58 -0.51 12.67
C GLN A 231 -33.41 -1.31 13.23
N THR A 232 -32.79 -2.14 12.40
CA THR A 232 -31.66 -2.99 12.80
C THR A 232 -30.32 -2.25 12.59
N LEU A 233 -29.49 -2.22 13.63
CA LEU A 233 -28.08 -1.84 13.56
C LEU A 233 -27.23 -3.10 13.36
N MET A 234 -26.56 -3.19 12.21
CA MET A 234 -25.55 -4.22 11.95
C MET A 234 -24.19 -3.77 12.47
N MET A 235 -23.48 -4.66 13.14
CA MET A 235 -22.16 -4.43 13.72
C MET A 235 -21.19 -5.50 13.22
N ASN A 236 -20.13 -5.12 12.52
CA ASN A 236 -19.10 -6.07 12.09
C ASN A 236 -17.82 -5.87 12.89
N ASN A 237 -17.28 -6.96 13.43
CA ASN A 237 -15.95 -6.99 14.03
C ASN A 237 -14.97 -7.67 13.08
N TYR A 238 -14.12 -6.89 12.42
CA TYR A 238 -13.06 -7.40 11.55
C TYR A 238 -11.78 -7.77 12.33
N GLY A 239 -11.74 -7.45 13.62
CA GLY A 239 -10.62 -7.78 14.51
C GLY A 239 -10.47 -9.27 14.78
N SER A 240 -9.31 -9.63 15.31
CA SER A 240 -8.96 -10.99 15.74
C SER A 240 -9.40 -11.30 17.18
N THR A 241 -9.92 -10.32 17.92
CA THR A 241 -10.36 -10.44 19.30
C THR A 241 -11.84 -10.13 19.43
N ALA A 242 -12.52 -10.81 20.36
CA ALA A 242 -13.92 -10.51 20.66
C ALA A 242 -14.00 -9.10 21.25
N THR A 243 -15.09 -8.39 20.96
CA THR A 243 -15.25 -7.02 21.39
C THR A 243 -16.67 -6.75 21.87
N ALA A 244 -16.81 -5.99 22.94
CA ALA A 244 -18.09 -5.56 23.49
C ALA A 244 -18.11 -4.02 23.53
N PRO A 245 -18.55 -3.35 22.45
CA PRO A 245 -18.54 -1.90 22.40
C PRO A 245 -19.74 -1.30 23.13
N SER A 246 -19.52 -0.24 23.92
CA SER A 246 -20.58 0.66 24.38
C SER A 246 -20.72 1.80 23.38
N LEU A 247 -21.91 1.91 22.80
CA LEU A 247 -22.20 2.80 21.69
C LEU A 247 -23.00 4.04 22.13
N THR A 248 -22.83 5.12 21.38
CA THR A 248 -23.75 6.27 21.37
C THR A 248 -24.31 6.48 19.98
N PHE A 249 -25.52 6.99 19.94
CA PHE A 249 -26.32 7.09 18.73
C PHE A 249 -26.81 8.52 18.56
N VAL A 250 -26.61 9.07 17.37
CA VAL A 250 -27.21 10.34 16.96
C VAL A 250 -28.14 10.05 15.76
N PRO A 251 -29.47 10.18 15.93
CA PRO A 251 -30.42 9.92 14.86
C PRO A 251 -30.33 10.97 13.76
N LEU A 252 -30.33 10.52 12.51
CA LEU A 252 -30.22 11.35 11.32
C LEU A 252 -31.44 11.20 10.42
N ASP A 253 -31.82 12.28 9.74
CA ASP A 253 -32.81 12.24 8.65
C ASP A 253 -32.20 11.75 7.32
N TRP A 254 -33.00 11.72 6.26
CA TRP A 254 -32.59 11.26 4.93
C TRP A 254 -31.53 12.15 4.24
N THR A 255 -31.34 13.38 4.74
CA THR A 255 -30.29 14.30 4.28
C THR A 255 -29.02 14.21 5.11
N GLY A 256 -29.02 13.39 6.18
CA GLY A 256 -27.90 13.26 7.11
C GLY A 256 -27.86 14.31 8.21
N HIS A 257 -28.90 15.13 8.38
CA HIS A 257 -29.01 16.09 9.47
C HIS A 257 -29.50 15.42 10.76
N VAL A 258 -29.03 15.94 11.90
CA VAL A 258 -29.44 15.46 13.22
C VAL A 258 -30.90 15.82 13.48
N LEU A 259 -31.68 14.87 13.99
CA LEU A 259 -33.07 15.11 14.42
C LEU A 259 -33.08 15.56 15.91
N PRO A 260 -33.32 16.85 16.21
CA PRO A 260 -33.24 17.36 17.57
C PRO A 260 -34.37 16.80 18.44
N GLY A 261 -34.03 16.42 19.68
CA GLY A 261 -35.00 15.88 20.64
C GLY A 261 -35.41 14.43 20.37
N VAL A 262 -34.84 13.76 19.36
CA VAL A 262 -35.02 12.32 19.15
C VAL A 262 -33.99 11.54 19.97
N THR A 263 -34.47 10.63 20.81
CA THR A 263 -33.65 9.72 21.63
C THR A 263 -33.65 8.31 21.04
N VAL A 264 -32.58 7.55 21.30
CA VAL A 264 -32.41 6.17 20.81
C VAL A 264 -32.38 5.22 21.98
N ARG A 265 -33.15 4.13 21.90
CA ARG A 265 -33.10 2.97 22.80
C ARG A 265 -32.64 1.74 22.03
N THR A 266 -31.99 0.81 22.73
CA THR A 266 -31.51 -0.46 22.15
C THR A 266 -32.27 -1.65 22.75
N ALA A 267 -32.47 -2.70 21.96
CA ALA A 267 -33.12 -3.92 22.42
C ALA A 267 -32.15 -4.84 23.17
N TYR A 268 -30.91 -4.96 22.67
CA TYR A 268 -29.91 -5.90 23.19
C TYR A 268 -28.90 -5.23 24.13
N GLY A 269 -28.87 -3.90 24.19
CA GLY A 269 -28.00 -3.16 25.11
C GLY A 269 -26.64 -2.80 24.53
N SER A 270 -26.51 -2.57 23.22
CA SER A 270 -25.25 -2.09 22.63
C SER A 270 -24.84 -0.69 23.12
N ASP A 271 -25.77 0.13 23.62
CA ASP A 271 -25.48 1.38 24.34
C ASP A 271 -24.74 1.14 25.67
N ARG A 272 -24.94 -0.03 26.28
CA ARG A 272 -24.40 -0.42 27.59
C ARG A 272 -23.28 -1.45 27.51
N GLY A 273 -22.78 -1.77 26.31
CA GLY A 273 -21.72 -2.76 26.12
C GLY A 273 -22.14 -4.20 26.40
N LEU A 274 -23.45 -4.51 26.32
CA LEU A 274 -23.95 -5.87 26.57
C LEU A 274 -23.79 -6.79 25.37
N VAL A 275 -23.73 -6.26 24.15
CA VAL A 275 -23.58 -7.06 22.94
C VAL A 275 -22.12 -7.38 22.71
N VAL A 276 -21.78 -8.67 22.68
CA VAL A 276 -20.45 -9.14 22.31
C VAL A 276 -20.42 -9.51 20.84
N LEU A 277 -19.38 -9.06 20.15
CA LEU A 277 -19.06 -9.37 18.77
C LEU A 277 -17.82 -10.26 18.75
N PRO A 278 -17.98 -11.59 18.54
CA PRO A 278 -16.87 -12.51 18.33
C PRO A 278 -15.90 -12.03 17.22
N PRO A 279 -14.64 -12.51 17.17
CA PRO A 279 -13.72 -12.16 16.09
C PRO A 279 -14.30 -12.48 14.72
N ARG A 280 -14.04 -11.60 13.75
CA ARG A 280 -14.44 -11.80 12.34
C ARG A 280 -15.92 -12.17 12.18
N SER A 281 -16.78 -11.55 12.98
CA SER A 281 -18.20 -11.87 13.04
C SER A 281 -19.07 -10.63 12.83
N THR A 282 -20.35 -10.90 12.64
CA THR A 282 -21.39 -9.88 12.52
C THR A 282 -22.41 -10.10 13.62
N GLY A 283 -22.70 -9.03 14.37
CA GLY A 283 -23.81 -8.96 15.31
C GLY A 283 -24.83 -7.94 14.84
N ALA A 284 -25.94 -7.88 15.55
CA ALA A 284 -26.98 -6.89 15.33
C ALA A 284 -27.49 -6.36 16.67
N ASP A 285 -28.14 -5.20 16.66
CA ASP A 285 -29.04 -4.70 17.71
C ASP A 285 -30.27 -4.09 17.04
N VAL A 286 -31.39 -4.04 17.75
CA VAL A 286 -32.61 -3.35 17.29
C VAL A 286 -32.67 -2.02 18.00
N LEU A 287 -32.81 -0.94 17.23
CA LEU A 287 -32.98 0.40 17.74
C LEU A 287 -34.46 0.76 17.79
N ALA A 288 -34.82 1.65 18.72
CA ALA A 288 -36.11 2.32 18.76
C ALA A 288 -35.88 3.81 18.97
N PHE A 289 -36.77 4.64 18.41
CA PHE A 289 -36.62 6.09 18.42
C PHE A 289 -37.85 6.73 19.06
N ASP A 290 -37.62 7.67 19.97
CA ASP A 290 -38.66 8.41 20.67
C ASP A 290 -38.40 9.92 20.55
N GLY A 291 -39.45 10.73 20.51
CA GLY A 291 -39.37 12.20 20.43
C GLY A 291 -39.91 12.81 19.14
N PRO A 292 -39.90 14.14 18.99
CA PRO A 292 -40.47 14.82 17.83
C PRO A 292 -39.85 14.36 16.51
N GLY A 293 -40.68 13.90 15.57
CA GLY A 293 -40.20 13.49 14.25
C GLY A 293 -39.40 12.19 14.21
N PHE A 294 -39.45 11.35 15.26
CA PHE A 294 -38.71 10.07 15.31
C PHE A 294 -38.95 9.16 14.09
N ARG A 295 -40.13 9.23 13.45
CA ARG A 295 -40.43 8.46 12.24
C ARG A 295 -39.63 8.91 11.01
N ASN A 296 -39.01 10.08 11.05
CA ASN A 296 -38.18 10.62 9.96
C ASN A 296 -36.73 10.13 10.03
N VAL A 297 -36.36 9.34 11.05
CA VAL A 297 -35.02 8.75 11.13
C VAL A 297 -34.78 7.87 9.92
N ALA A 298 -33.73 8.19 9.18
CA ALA A 298 -33.27 7.43 8.02
C ALA A 298 -31.94 6.72 8.29
N ASP A 299 -31.10 7.28 9.16
CA ASP A 299 -29.81 6.72 9.53
C ASP A 299 -29.45 7.05 10.98
N VAL A 300 -28.38 6.45 11.50
CA VAL A 300 -27.84 6.70 12.84
C VAL A 300 -26.33 6.84 12.77
N ARG A 301 -25.81 7.99 13.21
CA ARG A 301 -24.37 8.13 13.45
C ARG A 301 -24.01 7.41 14.75
N VAL A 302 -23.12 6.44 14.63
CA VAL A 302 -22.63 5.63 15.76
C VAL A 302 -21.28 6.13 16.21
N THR A 303 -21.08 6.24 17.53
CA THR A 303 -19.77 6.51 18.13
C THR A 303 -19.48 5.48 19.21
N VAL A 304 -18.31 4.84 19.14
CA VAL A 304 -17.83 3.91 20.17
C VAL A 304 -17.32 4.74 21.34
N ARG A 305 -17.98 4.66 22.50
CA ARG A 305 -17.53 5.34 23.73
C ARG A 305 -16.47 4.55 24.47
N HIS A 306 -16.69 3.25 24.57
CA HIS A 306 -15.81 2.33 25.28
C HIS A 306 -15.81 0.98 24.58
N GLN A 307 -14.70 0.26 24.68
CA GLN A 307 -14.54 -1.05 24.06
C GLN A 307 -13.85 -1.99 25.02
N GLU A 308 -14.52 -3.10 25.33
CA GLU A 308 -13.95 -4.18 26.11
C GLU A 308 -13.63 -5.38 25.24
N HIS A 309 -12.68 -6.18 25.70
CA HIS A 309 -12.25 -7.40 25.02
C HIS A 309 -12.53 -8.60 25.91
N PRO A 310 -13.78 -9.09 25.96
CA PRO A 310 -14.13 -10.24 26.78
C PRO A 310 -13.33 -11.46 26.33
N LYS A 311 -13.00 -12.34 27.29
CA LYS A 311 -12.42 -13.66 27.01
C LYS A 311 -13.50 -14.54 26.37
N GLN A 312 -13.75 -14.36 25.09
CA GLN A 312 -14.66 -15.17 24.30
C GLN A 312 -13.89 -15.90 23.19
N PRO A 313 -14.17 -17.20 22.92
CA PRO A 313 -13.40 -17.98 21.97
C PRO A 313 -13.49 -17.40 20.56
N ALA A 314 -12.37 -17.47 19.82
CA ALA A 314 -12.26 -16.84 18.50
C ALA A 314 -13.17 -17.43 17.41
N HIS A 315 -13.79 -18.58 17.67
CA HIS A 315 -14.59 -19.33 16.70
C HIS A 315 -16.10 -19.31 16.99
N ALA A 316 -16.58 -18.46 17.90
CA ALA A 316 -18.01 -18.33 18.19
C ALA A 316 -18.75 -17.48 17.12
N ALA A 317 -18.62 -17.81 15.83
CA ALA A 317 -19.23 -17.04 14.74
C ALA A 317 -20.54 -17.66 14.20
N GLY A 318 -20.96 -18.80 14.73
CA GLY A 318 -22.19 -19.48 14.35
C GLY A 318 -23.45 -18.74 14.83
N GLU A 319 -24.55 -18.95 14.12
CA GLU A 319 -25.84 -18.38 14.48
C GLU A 319 -26.44 -19.08 15.71
N LEU A 320 -26.83 -18.30 16.70
CA LEU A 320 -27.56 -18.79 17.87
C LEU A 320 -29.05 -18.93 17.51
N GLN A 321 -29.67 -20.04 17.92
CA GLN A 321 -31.10 -20.26 17.66
C GLN A 321 -31.89 -20.19 18.96
N ALA A 322 -33.00 -19.46 18.95
CA ALA A 322 -33.97 -19.43 20.03
C ALA A 322 -35.35 -19.80 19.48
N ARG A 323 -36.03 -20.76 20.13
CA ARG A 323 -37.37 -21.22 19.75
C ARG A 323 -38.30 -21.21 20.96
N ARG A 324 -39.53 -20.74 20.75
CA ARG A 324 -40.57 -20.69 21.79
C ARG A 324 -41.18 -22.07 22.01
N LEU A 325 -41.47 -22.42 23.26
CA LEU A 325 -42.17 -23.63 23.64
C LEU A 325 -43.30 -23.33 24.64
N ILE A 326 -44.36 -24.11 24.53
CA ILE A 326 -45.45 -24.21 25.50
C ILE A 326 -45.58 -25.68 25.92
N GLY A 327 -45.35 -25.97 27.20
CA GLY A 327 -45.17 -27.35 27.65
C GLY A 327 -44.03 -28.05 26.88
N THR A 328 -44.37 -29.06 26.06
CA THR A 328 -43.40 -29.80 25.23
C THR A 328 -43.40 -29.42 23.75
N GLY A 329 -44.39 -28.64 23.29
CA GLY A 329 -44.56 -28.26 21.89
C GLY A 329 -43.89 -26.93 21.53
N TYR A 330 -43.43 -26.80 20.27
CA TYR A 330 -43.02 -25.51 19.72
C TYR A 330 -44.24 -24.64 19.40
N THR A 331 -44.05 -23.32 19.46
CA THR A 331 -45.12 -22.36 19.21
C THR A 331 -44.63 -21.17 18.39
N GLU A 332 -45.54 -20.54 17.66
CA GLU A 332 -45.25 -19.45 16.73
C GLU A 332 -45.34 -18.06 17.39
N ALA A 333 -45.09 -16.99 16.61
CA ALA A 333 -45.34 -15.63 17.10
C ALA A 333 -46.83 -15.39 17.34
N GLY A 334 -47.18 -14.59 18.35
CA GLY A 334 -48.57 -14.30 18.72
C GLY A 334 -49.24 -15.35 19.62
N GLN A 335 -48.56 -16.46 19.91
CA GLN A 335 -49.05 -17.52 20.79
C GLN A 335 -48.37 -17.47 22.17
N ASP A 336 -49.02 -18.04 23.18
CA ASP A 336 -48.43 -18.18 24.51
C ASP A 336 -47.22 -19.12 24.51
N PHE A 337 -46.23 -18.82 25.34
CA PHE A 337 -45.07 -19.69 25.58
C PHE A 337 -44.58 -19.51 27.01
N ASP A 338 -44.13 -20.61 27.62
CA ASP A 338 -43.62 -20.66 29.01
C ASP A 338 -42.11 -20.92 29.08
N THR A 339 -41.51 -21.30 27.94
CA THR A 339 -40.13 -21.75 27.84
C THR A 339 -39.53 -21.28 26.53
N VAL A 340 -38.25 -20.94 26.53
CA VAL A 340 -37.46 -20.76 25.30
C VAL A 340 -36.36 -21.81 25.26
N VAL A 341 -36.28 -22.57 24.16
CA VAL A 341 -35.12 -23.44 23.90
C VAL A 341 -34.08 -22.63 23.13
N VAL A 342 -32.89 -22.52 23.72
CA VAL A 342 -31.71 -21.95 23.07
C VAL A 342 -30.80 -23.05 22.64
N HIS A 343 -30.30 -22.96 21.41
CA HIS A 343 -29.32 -23.90 20.86
C HIS A 343 -28.05 -23.15 20.50
N ASN A 344 -26.95 -23.52 21.16
CA ASN A 344 -25.61 -23.10 20.78
C ASN A 344 -25.17 -23.97 19.61
N THR A 345 -25.13 -23.43 18.40
CA THR A 345 -24.69 -24.19 17.20
C THR A 345 -23.17 -24.25 17.08
N ASN A 346 -22.43 -23.59 17.97
CA ASN A 346 -20.98 -23.53 17.92
C ASN A 346 -20.34 -24.73 18.64
N GLY A 347 -19.16 -25.13 18.16
CA GLY A 347 -18.29 -26.11 18.82
C GLY A 347 -17.51 -25.57 20.02
N VAL A 348 -17.89 -24.40 20.55
CA VAL A 348 -17.24 -23.75 21.70
C VAL A 348 -18.30 -23.29 22.70
N ALA A 349 -17.89 -23.14 23.96
CA ALA A 349 -18.74 -22.59 24.99
C ALA A 349 -18.98 -21.09 24.74
N VAL A 350 -20.20 -20.62 24.97
CA VAL A 350 -20.61 -19.23 24.71
C VAL A 350 -21.46 -18.68 25.84
N SER A 351 -21.42 -17.37 26.02
CA SER A 351 -22.30 -16.66 26.95
C SER A 351 -23.33 -15.85 26.16
N VAL A 352 -24.60 -16.00 26.52
CA VAL A 352 -25.72 -15.42 25.78
C VAL A 352 -26.77 -14.82 26.69
N ARG A 353 -27.54 -13.88 26.16
CA ARG A 353 -28.78 -13.38 26.78
C ARG A 353 -29.94 -13.56 25.82
N LEU A 354 -31.14 -13.59 26.39
CA LEU A 354 -32.37 -13.59 25.63
C LEU A 354 -33.18 -12.34 25.93
N VAL A 355 -33.89 -11.87 24.90
CA VAL A 355 -34.90 -10.83 25.04
C VAL A 355 -36.18 -11.21 24.32
N CYS A 356 -37.30 -10.79 24.91
CA CYS A 356 -38.58 -10.64 24.25
C CYS A 356 -38.71 -9.20 23.76
N ILE A 357 -38.95 -9.02 22.46
CA ILE A 357 -39.22 -7.71 21.86
C ILE A 357 -40.72 -7.60 21.57
N LEU A 358 -41.33 -6.56 22.12
CA LEU A 358 -42.67 -6.10 21.79
C LEU A 358 -42.55 -5.10 20.65
N TRP A 359 -43.27 -5.34 19.57
CA TRP A 359 -43.24 -4.50 18.37
C TRP A 359 -44.47 -3.59 18.31
N GLU A 360 -44.30 -2.42 17.71
CA GLU A 360 -45.40 -1.54 17.34
C GLU A 360 -46.22 -2.18 16.19
N ASP A 361 -47.50 -1.85 16.10
CA ASP A 361 -48.30 -2.04 14.89
C ASP A 361 -48.35 -0.69 14.14
N PRO A 362 -47.38 -0.42 13.23
CA PRO A 362 -47.25 0.90 12.65
C PRO A 362 -48.35 1.17 11.61
N PRO A 363 -48.71 2.43 11.36
CA PRO A 363 -49.55 2.78 10.22
C PRO A 363 -48.96 2.24 8.90
N PRO A 364 -49.80 1.95 7.88
CA PRO A 364 -49.31 1.47 6.59
C PRO A 364 -48.19 2.36 6.01
N GLY A 365 -47.09 1.72 5.60
CA GLY A 365 -45.93 2.40 5.02
C GLY A 365 -44.93 2.98 6.03
N ALA A 366 -45.24 2.99 7.32
CA ALA A 366 -44.26 3.33 8.36
C ALA A 366 -43.45 2.09 8.78
N ALA A 367 -42.16 2.31 9.08
CA ALA A 367 -41.30 1.26 9.61
C ALA A 367 -41.79 0.81 10.99
N GLN A 368 -41.77 -0.51 11.22
CA GLN A 368 -42.05 -1.07 12.54
C GLN A 368 -40.89 -0.72 13.49
N GLN A 369 -41.19 -0.54 14.78
CA GLN A 369 -40.17 -0.33 15.80
C GLN A 369 -40.44 -1.13 17.04
N MET A 370 -39.40 -1.35 17.83
CA MET A 370 -39.56 -1.91 19.17
C MET A 370 -40.28 -0.90 20.08
N VAL A 371 -41.35 -1.35 20.72
CA VAL A 371 -41.98 -0.63 21.85
C VAL A 371 -41.16 -0.87 23.12
N ARG A 372 -40.84 -2.14 23.39
CA ARG A 372 -40.12 -2.56 24.59
C ARG A 372 -39.29 -3.83 24.35
N SER A 373 -38.12 -3.89 24.96
CA SER A 373 -37.33 -5.12 25.12
C SER A 373 -37.37 -5.56 26.57
N LEU A 374 -37.67 -6.83 26.80
CA LEU A 374 -37.77 -7.45 28.12
C LEU A 374 -36.79 -8.63 28.19
N PRO A 375 -35.86 -8.66 29.14
CA PRO A 375 -34.95 -9.80 29.28
C PRO A 375 -35.73 -11.06 29.67
N ILE A 376 -35.34 -12.21 29.09
CA ILE A 376 -35.83 -13.53 29.50
C ILE A 376 -34.71 -14.19 30.30
N GLY A 377 -34.85 -14.16 31.63
CA GLY A 377 -33.84 -14.69 32.55
C GLY A 377 -32.56 -13.84 32.62
N GLY A 378 -31.46 -14.47 33.07
CA GLY A 378 -30.15 -13.86 33.26
C GLY A 378 -29.17 -14.11 32.10
N LEU A 379 -27.87 -13.96 32.39
CA LEU A 379 -26.80 -14.43 31.50
C LEU A 379 -26.75 -15.96 31.53
N ILE A 380 -26.64 -16.60 30.37
CA ILE A 380 -26.60 -18.04 30.23
C ILE A 380 -25.25 -18.46 29.66
N SER A 381 -24.55 -19.32 30.38
CA SER A 381 -23.37 -20.02 29.86
C SER A 381 -23.82 -21.32 29.19
N MET A 382 -23.46 -21.49 27.93
CA MET A 382 -23.82 -22.67 27.13
C MET A 382 -22.57 -23.45 26.76
N ALA A 383 -22.58 -24.75 27.02
CA ALA A 383 -21.56 -25.66 26.50
C ALA A 383 -21.63 -25.77 24.95
N PRO A 384 -20.57 -26.24 24.28
CA PRO A 384 -20.60 -26.54 22.85
C PRO A 384 -21.81 -27.39 22.45
N TYR A 385 -22.49 -27.03 21.36
CA TYR A 385 -23.66 -27.77 20.82
C TYR A 385 -24.84 -27.97 21.78
N ALA A 386 -24.84 -27.29 22.93
CA ALA A 386 -25.84 -27.49 23.97
C ALA A 386 -27.20 -26.89 23.58
N LYS A 387 -28.27 -27.58 24.00
CA LYS A 387 -29.63 -27.06 24.01
C LYS A 387 -30.07 -26.83 25.45
N ILE A 388 -30.47 -25.62 25.78
CA ILE A 388 -30.90 -25.24 27.13
C ILE A 388 -32.34 -24.75 27.07
N ARG A 389 -33.16 -25.21 28.02
CA ARG A 389 -34.53 -24.71 28.24
C ARG A 389 -34.47 -23.58 29.26
N VAL A 390 -34.96 -22.41 28.87
CA VAL A 390 -34.99 -21.22 29.70
C VAL A 390 -36.43 -20.94 30.09
N PRO A 391 -36.81 -21.08 31.37
CA PRO A 391 -38.16 -20.78 31.81
C PRO A 391 -38.44 -19.28 31.65
N VAL A 392 -39.61 -18.95 31.12
CA VAL A 392 -40.08 -17.57 30.98
C VAL A 392 -40.72 -17.15 32.30
N THR A 393 -40.16 -16.11 32.91
CA THR A 393 -40.66 -15.49 34.15
C THR A 393 -41.44 -14.22 33.85
N GLU A 394 -42.06 -13.65 34.87
CA GLU A 394 -42.59 -12.29 34.77
C GLU A 394 -41.47 -11.26 34.52
N PRO A 395 -41.76 -10.14 33.82
CA PRO A 395 -43.05 -9.77 33.23
C PRO A 395 -43.30 -10.39 31.84
N VAL A 396 -42.37 -11.17 31.29
CA VAL A 396 -42.51 -11.71 29.93
C VAL A 396 -43.64 -12.73 29.85
N ARG A 397 -43.85 -13.53 30.89
CA ARG A 397 -44.91 -14.55 30.94
C ARG A 397 -46.31 -13.95 30.75
N SER A 398 -46.64 -12.87 31.46
CA SER A 398 -47.93 -12.17 31.27
C SER A 398 -48.08 -11.48 29.90
N LEU A 399 -46.98 -11.25 29.20
CA LEU A 399 -46.93 -10.61 27.88
C LEU A 399 -46.57 -11.60 26.75
N ALA A 400 -46.65 -12.91 26.99
CA ALA A 400 -46.14 -13.92 26.07
C ALA A 400 -46.76 -13.80 24.67
N ARG A 401 -48.09 -13.65 24.56
CA ARG A 401 -48.76 -13.43 23.26
C ARG A 401 -48.29 -12.17 22.53
N SER A 402 -48.02 -11.10 23.27
CA SER A 402 -47.57 -9.82 22.70
C SER A 402 -46.08 -9.84 22.32
N CYS A 403 -45.35 -10.88 22.70
CA CYS A 403 -43.94 -11.05 22.37
C CYS A 403 -43.73 -11.35 20.89
N GLY A 404 -43.72 -10.31 20.05
CA GLY A 404 -43.62 -10.50 18.60
C GLY A 404 -42.32 -11.17 18.16
N SER A 405 -41.21 -11.00 18.88
CA SER A 405 -39.99 -11.79 18.65
C SER A 405 -39.22 -12.15 19.92
N VAL A 406 -38.69 -13.38 19.97
CA VAL A 406 -37.67 -13.79 20.94
C VAL A 406 -36.32 -13.83 20.23
N LYS A 407 -35.32 -13.18 20.81
CA LYS A 407 -33.97 -13.09 20.24
C LYS A 407 -32.92 -13.49 21.26
N VAL A 408 -31.85 -14.08 20.75
CA VAL A 408 -30.68 -14.48 21.51
C VAL A 408 -29.45 -13.81 20.90
N TYR A 409 -28.54 -13.34 21.75
CA TYR A 409 -27.32 -12.68 21.31
C TYR A 409 -26.17 -13.00 22.27
N TYR A 410 -24.94 -12.94 21.74
CA TYR A 410 -23.74 -13.08 22.56
C TYR A 410 -23.65 -11.91 23.54
N SER A 411 -23.43 -12.23 24.81
CA SER A 411 -23.39 -11.26 25.89
C SER A 411 -22.30 -11.62 26.88
N ARG A 412 -21.83 -10.62 27.61
CA ARG A 412 -20.92 -10.78 28.75
C ARG A 412 -21.66 -10.61 30.08
N SER A 413 -20.99 -11.00 31.17
CA SER A 413 -21.44 -10.59 32.51
C SER A 413 -21.29 -9.08 32.65
N THR A 414 -22.27 -8.48 33.33
CA THR A 414 -22.23 -7.09 33.78
C THR A 414 -21.41 -6.93 35.05
N ASP A 415 -20.78 -8.00 35.55
CA ASP A 415 -19.82 -7.95 36.66
C ASP A 415 -18.56 -7.20 36.21
N LEU A 416 -18.69 -5.89 36.05
CA LEU A 416 -17.60 -4.95 36.05
C LEU A 416 -17.77 -4.08 37.28
N VAL A 417 -17.00 -4.48 38.29
CA VAL A 417 -16.08 -3.64 39.03
C VAL A 417 -16.44 -2.16 39.02
N ASN A 418 -17.05 -1.70 40.12
CA ASN A 418 -16.80 -0.35 40.60
C ASN A 418 -15.28 -0.22 40.78
N VAL A 419 -14.57 0.30 39.77
CA VAL A 419 -13.20 0.84 39.93
C VAL A 419 -13.34 2.33 40.15
#